data_AF-A0A485L1N1-F1
#
_entry.id   AF-A0A485L1N1-F1
#
_cell.length_a   1.000
_cell.length_b   1.000
_cell.length_c   1.000
_cell.angle_alpha   90.00
_cell.angle_beta   90.00
_cell.angle_gamma   90.00
#
_symmetry.space_group_name_H-M   'P 1'
#
loop_
_entity.id
_entity.type
_entity.pdbx_description
1 polymer ?
#
loop_
_entity_poly.entity_id
_entity_poly.type
_entity_poly.pdbx_seq_one_letter_code
_entity_poly.pdbx_strand_id
1 'polypeptide(L)'
;MFNNNQHEIQGEVQPFQYWVDAFQSALKAIGNVVMVLSPWNNPTTLTRTWCVFEIYVAIVTKSRFEVALGKAQKQEFLQDIQDDGARERMLATIKSETSQTAVASDRDNIFNLMKIANIGFLDLDRMLFDVLEQWIIRTVQAQVETGTLAEQAQWLHVLGKIFNDKAQLDKAKDYFSKSIDIYRSELHCTDPNMWKVVAHAAAAEGMSGQPRDIWAPMFEEAMARQIDLFGKDNLDTLLTMYEFGLRCYYNDSNGVAAMALLTECFERSERLVGDTNTLVMDTMNAI
;
A
#
# COMPACT_ATOMS: atom_id res chain seq x y z
N MET A 1 10.38 22.70 10.06
CA MET A 1 10.47 23.79 11.05
C MET A 1 9.24 24.71 10.92
N PHE A 2 8.05 24.18 11.22
CA PHE A 2 6.78 24.88 10.97
C PHE A 2 6.16 25.52 12.23
N ASN A 3 6.76 25.36 13.41
CA ASN A 3 6.16 25.86 14.65
C ASN A 3 7.17 26.45 15.64
N ASN A 4 8.03 27.36 15.15
CA ASN A 4 8.88 28.16 16.03
C ASN A 4 8.52 29.63 15.87
N ASN A 5 8.40 30.33 17.00
CA ASN A 5 8.07 31.75 17.01
C ASN A 5 9.24 32.56 16.45
N GLN A 6 9.19 32.88 15.15
CA GLN A 6 10.25 33.63 14.46
C GLN A 6 10.47 35.04 15.04
N HIS A 7 9.52 35.57 15.82
CA HIS A 7 9.68 36.84 16.52
C HIS A 7 10.56 36.72 17.78
N GLU A 8 10.58 35.56 18.44
CA GLU A 8 11.42 35.30 19.62
C GLU A 8 12.87 34.99 19.26
N ILE A 9 13.16 34.77 17.97
CA ILE A 9 14.44 34.24 17.48
C ILE A 9 15.17 35.27 16.60
N GLN A 10 14.68 36.51 16.52
CA GLN A 10 15.31 37.55 15.70
C GLN A 10 16.70 37.92 16.21
N GLY A 11 17.74 37.45 15.52
CA GLY A 11 19.13 37.90 15.67
C GLY A 11 20.06 36.99 16.46
N GLU A 12 19.56 35.88 17.05
CA GLU A 12 20.38 34.95 17.82
C GLU A 12 20.44 33.56 17.20
N VAL A 13 21.65 33.02 17.07
CA VAL A 13 21.87 31.62 16.65
C VAL A 13 21.52 30.71 17.83
N GLN A 14 20.34 30.10 17.77
CA GLN A 14 19.91 29.16 18.80
C GLN A 14 20.61 27.80 18.65
N PRO A 15 21.00 27.14 19.76
CA PRO A 15 21.65 25.84 19.72
C PRO A 15 20.68 24.75 19.25
N PHE A 16 21.22 23.65 18.74
CA PHE A 16 20.43 22.51 18.27
C PHE A 16 19.38 22.02 19.28
N GLN A 17 19.77 21.90 20.56
CA GLN A 17 18.88 21.40 21.61
C GLN A 17 17.64 22.27 21.83
N TYR A 18 17.77 23.60 21.68
CA TYR A 18 16.64 24.53 21.78
C TYR A 18 15.54 24.16 20.78
N TRP A 19 15.92 23.87 19.53
CA TRP A 19 14.97 23.52 18.47
C TRP A 19 14.27 22.19 18.73
N VAL A 20 15.00 21.20 19.24
CA VAL A 20 14.44 19.90 19.61
C VAL A 20 13.45 20.05 20.76
N ASP A 21 13.83 20.74 21.83
CA ASP A 21 13.01 20.90 23.03
C ASP A 21 11.74 21.71 22.73
N ALA A 22 11.87 22.81 21.99
CA ALA A 22 10.75 23.64 21.58
C ALA A 22 9.75 22.83 20.75
N PHE A 23 10.24 22.08 19.76
CA PHE A 23 9.39 21.27 18.90
C PHE A 23 8.71 20.13 19.67
N GLN A 24 9.45 19.35 20.47
CA GLN A 24 8.89 18.26 21.25
C GLN A 24 7.84 18.75 22.25
N SER A 25 8.09 19.87 22.92
CA SER A 25 7.16 20.47 23.88
C SER A 25 5.90 20.97 23.18
N ALA A 26 6.05 21.67 22.06
CA ALA A 26 4.91 22.16 21.27
C ALA A 26 4.07 20.99 20.74
N LEU A 27 4.71 19.95 20.19
CA LEU A 27 3.97 18.80 19.66
C LEU A 27 3.25 18.04 20.77
N LYS A 28 3.90 17.81 21.91
CA LYS A 28 3.26 17.16 23.07
C LYS A 28 2.03 17.95 23.55
N ALA A 29 2.07 19.28 23.49
CA ALA A 29 0.94 20.13 23.88
C ALA A 29 -0.20 20.12 22.85
N ILE A 30 0.12 20.13 21.55
CA ILE A 30 -0.87 20.16 20.45
C ILE A 30 -1.49 18.78 20.19
N GLY A 31 -0.70 17.71 20.34
CA GLY A 31 -1.11 16.31 20.15
C GLY A 31 -1.37 15.90 18.70
N ASN A 32 -1.09 16.78 17.72
CA ASN A 32 -1.38 16.55 16.30
C ASN A 32 -0.25 17.09 15.42
N VAL A 33 0.12 16.32 14.38
CA VAL A 33 0.99 16.73 13.27
C VAL A 33 0.26 16.52 11.96
N VAL A 34 0.33 17.51 11.07
CA VAL A 34 -0.04 17.35 9.66
C VAL A 34 1.21 17.54 8.81
N MET A 35 1.58 16.52 8.03
CA MET A 35 2.65 16.61 7.05
C MET A 35 2.08 16.73 5.65
N VAL A 36 2.54 17.73 4.88
CA VAL A 36 2.18 17.83 3.47
C VAL A 36 3.10 16.93 2.65
N LEU A 37 2.56 15.94 1.93
CA LEU A 37 3.36 15.12 1.02
C LEU A 37 3.19 15.64 -0.43
N SER A 38 4.30 15.81 -1.13
CA SER A 38 4.33 16.14 -2.55
C SER A 38 5.69 15.76 -3.17
N PRO A 39 5.71 15.02 -4.30
CA PRO A 39 4.58 14.18 -4.76
C PRO A 39 4.24 13.09 -3.73
N TRP A 40 3.06 12.47 -3.82
CA TRP A 40 2.63 11.46 -2.85
C TRP A 40 3.47 10.17 -2.94
N ASN A 41 3.88 9.79 -4.15
CA ASN A 41 4.57 8.53 -4.47
C ASN A 41 6.10 8.58 -4.24
N ASN A 42 6.69 9.77 -4.15
CA ASN A 42 8.09 9.98 -3.78
C ASN A 42 8.24 11.32 -3.02
N PRO A 43 7.79 11.38 -1.75
CA PRO A 43 7.65 12.65 -1.07
C PRO A 43 8.98 13.34 -0.79
N THR A 44 9.16 14.55 -1.34
CA THR A 44 10.36 15.36 -1.10
C THR A 44 10.50 15.74 0.39
N THR A 45 9.40 15.79 1.13
CA THR A 45 9.45 16.04 2.57
C THR A 45 10.19 14.95 3.33
N LEU A 46 10.12 13.69 2.89
CA LEU A 46 10.80 12.57 3.54
C LEU A 46 12.29 12.48 3.19
N THR A 47 12.77 13.29 2.24
CA THR A 47 14.21 13.48 2.00
C THR A 47 14.84 14.48 2.96
N ARG A 48 14.07 15.11 3.85
CA ARG A 48 14.56 16.07 4.85
C ARG A 48 14.66 15.43 6.23
N THR A 49 15.85 15.41 6.82
CA THR A 49 16.09 14.74 8.13
C THR A 49 15.21 15.30 9.23
N TRP A 50 14.97 16.63 9.24
CA TRP A 50 14.07 17.27 10.18
C TRP A 50 12.62 16.77 10.05
N CYS A 51 12.11 16.54 8.84
CA CYS A 51 10.74 16.05 8.65
C CYS A 51 10.61 14.57 9.09
N VAL A 52 11.61 13.76 8.80
CA VAL A 52 11.69 12.38 9.31
C VAL A 52 11.70 12.36 10.84
N PHE A 53 12.47 13.27 11.46
CA PHE A 53 12.48 13.46 12.91
C PHE A 53 11.13 13.95 13.44
N GLU A 54 10.44 14.85 12.74
CA GLU A 54 9.09 15.32 13.11
C GLU A 54 8.09 14.15 13.21
N ILE A 55 8.17 13.17 12.28
CA ILE A 55 7.36 11.93 12.34
C ILE A 55 7.75 11.08 13.55
N TYR A 56 9.05 10.85 13.76
CA TYR A 56 9.55 10.10 14.91
C TYR A 56 9.04 10.68 16.24
N VAL A 57 9.13 12.00 16.40
CA VAL A 57 8.62 12.67 17.61
C VAL A 57 7.12 12.48 17.75
N ALA A 58 6.34 12.56 16.66
CA ALA A 58 4.91 12.29 16.70
C ALA A 58 4.61 10.87 17.22
N ILE A 59 5.39 9.88 16.80
CA ILE A 59 5.23 8.49 17.25
C ILE A 59 5.53 8.35 18.75
N VAL A 60 6.70 8.82 19.21
CA VAL A 60 7.10 8.65 20.63
C VAL A 60 6.24 9.47 21.58
N THR A 61 5.69 10.60 21.12
CA THR A 61 4.74 11.41 21.89
C THR A 61 3.29 10.90 21.80
N LYS A 62 3.04 9.84 20.99
CA LYS A 62 1.69 9.32 20.69
C LYS A 62 0.75 10.39 20.16
N SER A 63 1.30 11.34 19.40
CA SER A 63 0.53 12.37 18.74
C SER A 63 -0.14 11.80 17.48
N ARG A 64 -1.32 12.33 17.13
CA ARG A 64 -1.99 11.97 15.88
C ARG A 64 -1.19 12.51 14.70
N PHE A 65 -0.79 11.62 13.80
CA PHE A 65 -0.15 11.99 12.54
C PHE A 65 -1.15 11.90 11.39
N GLU A 66 -1.23 12.98 10.61
CA GLU A 66 -2.02 13.06 9.39
C GLU A 66 -1.18 13.57 8.22
N VAL A 67 -1.60 13.19 7.01
CA VAL A 67 -1.02 13.71 5.78
C VAL A 67 -2.02 14.59 5.06
N ALA A 68 -1.54 15.72 4.56
CA ALA A 68 -2.26 16.58 3.64
C ALA A 68 -1.67 16.44 2.23
N LEU A 69 -2.55 16.35 1.23
CA LEU A 69 -2.17 16.34 -0.18
C LEU A 69 -2.82 17.55 -0.87
N GLY A 70 -2.10 18.16 -1.81
CA GLY A 70 -2.72 19.09 -2.76
C GLY A 70 -3.76 18.38 -3.62
N LYS A 71 -4.73 19.11 -4.19
CA LYS A 71 -5.85 18.52 -4.94
C LYS A 71 -5.40 17.55 -6.04
N ALA A 72 -4.41 17.96 -6.85
CA ALA A 72 -3.86 17.11 -7.91
C ALA A 72 -3.18 15.85 -7.35
N GLN A 73 -2.37 16.01 -6.30
CA GLN A 73 -1.69 14.90 -5.62
C GLN A 73 -2.67 13.93 -4.95
N LYS A 74 -3.80 14.42 -4.43
CA LYS A 74 -4.85 13.56 -3.89
C LYS A 74 -5.51 12.72 -5.00
N GLN A 75 -5.76 13.32 -6.17
CA GLN A 75 -6.34 12.60 -7.31
C GLN A 75 -5.38 11.54 -7.83
N GLU A 76 -4.09 11.89 -7.98
CA GLU A 76 -3.03 10.96 -8.36
C GLU A 76 -2.90 9.81 -7.36
N PHE A 77 -2.87 10.11 -6.05
CA PHE A 77 -2.88 9.08 -5.00
C PHE A 77 -4.05 8.11 -5.12
N LEU A 78 -5.28 8.62 -5.28
CA LEU A 78 -6.47 7.77 -5.37
C LEU A 78 -6.48 6.94 -6.66
N GLN A 79 -5.94 7.46 -7.75
CA GLN A 79 -5.78 6.70 -8.98
C GLN A 79 -4.75 5.58 -8.80
N ASP A 80 -3.55 5.93 -8.34
CA ASP A 80 -2.42 5.02 -8.27
C ASP A 80 -2.60 3.91 -7.22
N ILE A 81 -3.23 4.20 -6.06
CA ILE A 81 -3.33 3.23 -4.95
C ILE A 81 -4.21 2.01 -5.28
N GLN A 82 -4.95 2.07 -6.39
CA GLN A 82 -5.71 0.93 -6.91
C GLN A 82 -4.80 -0.12 -7.56
N ASP A 83 -3.65 0.30 -8.08
CA ASP A 83 -2.68 -0.57 -8.76
C ASP A 83 -1.87 -1.41 -7.79
N ASP A 84 -1.51 -2.62 -8.21
CA ASP A 84 -0.61 -3.49 -7.46
C ASP A 84 0.76 -2.84 -7.26
N GLY A 85 1.27 -2.95 -6.03
CA GLY A 85 2.60 -2.45 -5.67
C GLY A 85 2.72 -0.94 -5.50
N ALA A 86 1.66 -0.13 -5.70
CA ALA A 86 1.77 1.34 -5.64
C ALA A 86 2.19 1.84 -4.24
N ARG A 87 1.61 1.24 -3.20
CA ARG A 87 1.99 1.49 -1.81
C ARG A 87 3.45 1.09 -1.56
N GLU A 88 3.85 -0.10 -2.00
CA GLU A 88 5.19 -0.66 -1.79
C GLU A 88 6.24 0.17 -2.49
N ARG A 89 5.96 0.61 -3.73
CA ARG A 89 6.81 1.54 -4.49
C ARG A 89 7.01 2.84 -3.72
N MET A 90 5.93 3.44 -3.19
CA MET A 90 6.02 4.66 -2.39
C MET A 90 6.87 4.44 -1.13
N LEU A 91 6.59 3.38 -0.36
CA LEU A 91 7.34 3.06 0.86
C LEU A 91 8.82 2.79 0.56
N ALA A 92 9.14 2.15 -0.57
CA ALA A 92 10.50 1.88 -1.00
C ALA A 92 11.33 3.14 -1.34
N THR A 93 10.68 4.29 -1.58
CA THR A 93 11.38 5.58 -1.75
C THR A 93 11.92 6.14 -0.44
N ILE A 94 11.40 5.69 0.70
CA ILE A 94 11.73 6.23 2.01
C ILE A 94 13.01 5.59 2.52
N LYS A 95 14.05 6.41 2.65
CA LYS A 95 15.35 6.01 3.19
C LYS A 95 15.87 7.10 4.10
N SER A 96 15.57 7.02 5.39
CA SER A 96 15.98 8.03 6.37
C SER A 96 17.49 8.24 6.41
N GLU A 97 18.27 7.18 6.15
CA GLU A 97 19.72 7.23 6.01
C GLU A 97 20.17 8.23 4.95
N THR A 98 19.42 8.43 3.87
CA THR A 98 19.81 9.34 2.77
C THR A 98 19.26 10.76 2.90
N SER A 99 18.47 11.03 3.96
CA SER A 99 17.85 12.34 4.18
C SER A 99 18.86 13.48 4.38
N GLN A 100 18.49 14.73 4.17
CA GLN A 100 19.41 15.86 4.22
C GLN A 100 18.90 17.01 5.07
N THR A 101 19.83 17.83 5.56
CA THR A 101 19.57 19.09 6.26
C THR A 101 20.32 20.21 5.54
N ALA A 102 19.80 21.43 5.62
CA ALA A 102 20.52 22.61 5.11
C ALA A 102 21.80 22.89 5.93
N VAL A 103 21.74 22.62 7.23
CA VAL A 103 22.88 22.68 8.15
C VAL A 103 23.35 21.26 8.41
N ALA A 104 24.52 20.87 7.89
CA ALA A 104 25.01 19.49 7.94
C ALA A 104 25.11 18.95 9.38
N SER A 105 25.48 19.78 10.36
CA SER A 105 25.57 19.36 11.76
C SER A 105 24.22 18.98 12.39
N ASP A 106 23.09 19.50 11.88
CA ASP A 106 21.77 19.10 12.39
C ASP A 106 21.50 17.62 12.14
N ARG A 107 21.95 17.10 10.99
CA ARG A 107 21.79 15.70 10.63
C ARG A 107 22.52 14.80 11.63
N ASP A 108 23.79 15.11 11.88
CA ASP A 108 24.59 14.36 12.87
C ASP A 108 24.00 14.46 14.27
N ASN A 109 23.52 15.64 14.67
CA ASN A 109 22.92 15.85 15.98
C ASN A 109 21.60 15.07 16.15
N ILE A 110 20.72 15.07 15.14
CA ILE A 110 19.48 14.28 15.15
C ILE A 110 19.80 12.79 15.27
N PHE A 111 20.77 12.29 14.50
CA PHE A 111 21.11 10.87 14.58
C PHE A 111 21.78 10.49 15.89
N ASN A 112 22.59 11.37 16.47
CA ASN A 112 23.14 11.14 17.81
C ASN A 112 22.01 11.04 18.85
N LEU A 113 20.99 11.92 18.78
CA LEU A 113 19.81 11.81 19.64
C LEU A 113 19.07 10.48 19.45
N MET A 114 18.86 10.08 18.20
CA MET A 114 18.20 8.82 17.88
C MET A 114 18.99 7.60 18.39
N LYS A 115 20.31 7.64 18.23
CA LYS A 115 21.21 6.59 18.72
C LYS A 115 21.19 6.48 20.25
N ILE A 116 21.11 7.61 20.96
CA ILE A 116 20.91 7.63 22.42
C ILE A 116 19.57 6.97 22.79
N ALA A 117 18.53 7.16 21.99
CA ALA A 117 17.25 6.46 22.12
C ALA A 117 17.26 5.00 21.61
N ASN A 118 18.43 4.47 21.23
CA ASN A 118 18.63 3.14 20.67
C ASN A 118 17.80 2.87 19.40
N ILE A 119 17.64 3.89 18.55
CA ILE A 119 16.93 3.81 17.26
C ILE A 119 17.96 3.98 16.13
N GLY A 120 18.07 2.97 15.27
CA GLY A 120 18.82 3.05 14.03
C GLY A 120 17.98 3.51 12.84
N PHE A 121 18.61 3.67 11.67
CA PHE A 121 17.92 4.04 10.42
C PHE A 121 16.83 3.03 10.02
N LEU A 122 17.13 1.74 10.12
CA LEU A 122 16.18 0.69 9.76
C LEU A 122 14.94 0.71 10.68
N ASP A 123 15.14 0.96 11.98
CA ASP A 123 14.05 1.08 12.93
C ASP A 123 13.19 2.31 12.61
N LEU A 124 13.83 3.42 12.27
CA LEU A 124 13.15 4.65 11.86
C LEU A 124 12.34 4.46 10.59
N ASP A 125 12.91 3.83 9.57
CA ASP A 125 12.21 3.56 8.30
C ASP A 125 10.97 2.68 8.54
N ARG A 126 11.09 1.62 9.35
CA ARG A 126 9.94 0.78 9.75
C ARG A 126 8.85 1.57 10.47
N MET A 127 9.24 2.42 11.41
CA MET A 127 8.32 3.31 12.14
C MET A 127 7.57 4.25 11.18
N LEU A 128 8.27 4.82 10.19
CA LEU A 128 7.67 5.67 9.16
C LEU A 128 6.72 4.87 8.26
N PHE A 129 7.08 3.65 7.87
CA PHE A 129 6.23 2.79 7.04
C PHE A 129 4.91 2.51 7.75
N ASP A 130 4.95 2.12 9.03
CA ASP A 130 3.75 1.84 9.82
C ASP A 130 2.81 3.06 9.90
N VAL A 131 3.37 4.25 10.13
CA VAL A 131 2.57 5.49 10.24
C VAL A 131 1.93 5.86 8.91
N LEU A 132 2.69 5.81 7.81
CA LEU A 132 2.19 6.17 6.48
C LEU A 132 1.19 5.13 5.98
N GLU A 133 1.42 3.86 6.23
CA GLU A 133 0.49 2.80 5.87
C GLU A 133 -0.84 2.94 6.61
N GLN A 134 -0.80 3.23 7.93
CA GLN A 134 -2.03 3.50 8.68
C GLN A 134 -2.77 4.73 8.12
N TRP A 135 -2.06 5.76 7.68
CA TRP A 135 -2.68 6.90 7.01
C TRP A 135 -3.33 6.51 5.67
N ILE A 136 -2.67 5.69 4.84
CA ILE A 136 -3.23 5.17 3.58
C ILE A 136 -4.54 4.42 3.87
N ILE A 137 -4.51 3.47 4.80
CA ILE A 137 -5.68 2.66 5.17
C ILE A 137 -6.83 3.55 5.60
N ARG A 138 -6.60 4.52 6.49
CA ARG A 138 -7.64 5.48 6.93
C ARG A 138 -8.18 6.31 5.77
N THR A 139 -7.32 6.72 4.85
CA THR A 139 -7.72 7.54 3.69
C THR A 139 -8.61 6.75 2.74
N VAL A 140 -8.27 5.49 2.45
CA VAL A 140 -9.09 4.60 1.62
C VAL A 140 -10.41 4.25 2.33
N GLN A 141 -10.38 3.98 3.64
CA GLN A 141 -11.60 3.77 4.44
C GLN A 141 -12.56 4.97 4.35
N ALA A 142 -12.04 6.20 4.43
CA ALA A 142 -12.86 7.39 4.26
C ALA A 142 -13.48 7.50 2.85
N GLN A 143 -12.85 6.93 1.80
CA GLN A 143 -13.46 6.85 0.48
C GLN A 143 -14.62 5.83 0.44
N VAL A 144 -14.52 4.72 1.19
CA VAL A 144 -15.65 3.80 1.38
C VAL A 144 -16.81 4.52 2.07
N GLU A 145 -16.57 5.31 3.11
CA GLU A 145 -17.64 5.97 3.87
C GLU A 145 -18.39 7.05 3.06
N THR A 146 -17.76 7.63 2.05
CA THR A 146 -18.27 8.81 1.33
C THR A 146 -18.63 8.57 -0.13
N GLY A 147 -18.22 7.43 -0.70
CA GLY A 147 -18.43 7.09 -2.10
C GLY A 147 -19.84 6.58 -2.42
N THR A 148 -20.18 6.59 -3.70
CA THR A 148 -21.30 5.83 -4.28
C THR A 148 -21.11 4.32 -4.08
N LEU A 149 -22.14 3.51 -4.29
CA LEU A 149 -22.02 2.03 -4.16
C LEU A 149 -20.93 1.44 -5.06
N ALA A 150 -20.77 1.96 -6.28
CA ALA A 150 -19.70 1.54 -7.18
C ALA A 150 -18.31 1.88 -6.61
N GLU A 151 -18.12 3.12 -6.14
CA GLU A 151 -16.86 3.54 -5.51
C GLU A 151 -16.60 2.76 -4.22
N GLN A 152 -17.64 2.50 -3.41
CA GLN A 152 -17.53 1.68 -2.20
C GLN A 152 -16.99 0.29 -2.51
N ALA A 153 -17.57 -0.40 -3.49
CA ALA A 153 -17.13 -1.73 -3.90
C ALA A 153 -15.66 -1.71 -4.38
N GLN A 154 -15.25 -0.68 -5.14
CA GLN A 154 -13.87 -0.49 -5.58
C GLN A 154 -12.91 -0.25 -4.40
N TRP A 155 -13.24 0.66 -3.48
CA TRP A 155 -12.37 0.95 -2.33
C TRP A 155 -12.29 -0.20 -1.32
N LEU A 156 -13.36 -0.98 -1.17
CA LEU A 156 -13.33 -2.23 -0.41
C LEU A 156 -12.38 -3.26 -1.05
N HIS A 157 -12.35 -3.35 -2.38
CA HIS A 157 -11.38 -4.21 -3.08
C HIS A 157 -9.94 -3.76 -2.82
N VAL A 158 -9.66 -2.45 -2.87
CA VAL A 158 -8.34 -1.89 -2.52
C VAL A 158 -7.95 -2.24 -1.08
N LEU A 159 -8.85 -2.08 -0.11
CA LEU A 159 -8.59 -2.47 1.28
C LEU A 159 -8.30 -3.97 1.40
N GLY A 160 -9.07 -4.81 0.69
CA GLY A 160 -8.84 -6.26 0.64
C GLY A 160 -7.43 -6.59 0.17
N LYS A 161 -6.96 -5.97 -0.92
CA LYS A 161 -5.58 -6.11 -1.42
C LYS A 161 -4.54 -5.69 -0.39
N ILE A 162 -4.71 -4.50 0.20
CA ILE A 162 -3.81 -3.97 1.24
C ILE A 162 -3.66 -4.95 2.40
N PHE A 163 -4.76 -5.52 2.90
CA PHE A 163 -4.71 -6.49 4.00
C PHE A 163 -4.19 -7.87 3.58
N ASN A 164 -4.42 -8.26 2.33
CA ASN A 164 -3.86 -9.48 1.75
C ASN A 164 -2.33 -9.44 1.72
N ASP A 165 -1.75 -8.35 1.22
CA ASP A 165 -0.30 -8.13 1.16
C ASP A 165 0.35 -8.09 2.56
N LYS A 166 -0.43 -7.67 3.57
CA LYS A 166 -0.02 -7.70 4.99
C LYS A 166 -0.19 -9.07 5.64
N ALA A 167 -0.55 -10.10 4.88
CA ALA A 167 -0.90 -11.43 5.36
C ALA A 167 -2.02 -11.45 6.43
N GLN A 168 -2.86 -10.41 6.49
CA GLN A 168 -4.03 -10.35 7.38
C GLN A 168 -5.26 -10.90 6.64
N LEU A 169 -5.20 -12.19 6.33
CA LEU A 169 -6.15 -12.85 5.42
C LEU A 169 -7.60 -12.75 5.87
N ASP A 170 -7.89 -12.79 7.17
CA ASP A 170 -9.26 -12.65 7.69
C ASP A 170 -9.88 -11.28 7.37
N LYS A 171 -9.10 -10.20 7.48
CA LYS A 171 -9.56 -8.87 7.07
C LYS A 171 -9.68 -8.77 5.56
N ALA A 172 -8.73 -9.33 4.82
CA ALA A 172 -8.77 -9.33 3.36
C ALA A 172 -10.06 -9.98 2.85
N LYS A 173 -10.41 -11.18 3.34
CA LYS A 173 -11.64 -11.90 3.03
C LYS A 173 -12.89 -11.08 3.37
N ASP A 174 -12.94 -10.46 4.55
CA ASP A 174 -14.08 -9.61 4.94
C ASP A 174 -14.29 -8.43 3.97
N TYR A 175 -13.21 -7.73 3.59
CA TYR A 175 -13.30 -6.64 2.62
C TYR A 175 -13.68 -7.12 1.21
N PHE A 176 -13.11 -8.23 0.73
CA PHE A 176 -13.48 -8.80 -0.56
C PHE A 176 -14.94 -9.27 -0.59
N SER A 177 -15.42 -9.94 0.46
CA SER A 177 -16.82 -10.36 0.57
C SER A 177 -17.76 -9.17 0.48
N LYS A 178 -17.50 -8.10 1.25
CA LYS A 178 -18.32 -6.88 1.22
C LYS A 178 -18.34 -6.23 -0.17
N SER A 179 -17.20 -6.22 -0.87
CA SER A 179 -17.11 -5.71 -2.24
C SER A 179 -17.95 -6.56 -3.22
N ILE A 180 -17.81 -7.89 -3.17
CA ILE A 180 -18.58 -8.83 -3.99
C ILE A 180 -20.08 -8.72 -3.72
N ASP A 181 -20.48 -8.59 -2.46
CA ASP A 181 -21.89 -8.46 -2.08
C ASP A 181 -22.52 -7.23 -2.71
N ILE A 182 -21.86 -6.06 -2.66
CA ILE A 182 -22.35 -4.84 -3.32
C ILE A 182 -22.50 -5.05 -4.83
N TYR A 183 -21.50 -5.65 -5.47
CA TYR A 183 -21.56 -5.91 -6.91
C TYR A 183 -22.71 -6.87 -7.28
N ARG A 184 -22.96 -7.91 -6.47
CA ARG A 184 -24.01 -8.91 -6.73
C ARG A 184 -25.41 -8.39 -6.42
N SER A 185 -25.60 -7.72 -5.28
CA SER A 185 -26.94 -7.30 -4.82
C SER A 185 -27.39 -5.96 -5.41
N GLU A 186 -26.48 -4.99 -5.51
CA GLU A 186 -26.86 -3.61 -5.85
C GLU A 186 -26.48 -3.19 -7.27
N LEU A 187 -25.33 -3.67 -7.78
CA LEU A 187 -24.79 -3.24 -9.09
C LEU A 187 -25.04 -4.24 -10.20
N HIS A 188 -25.76 -5.34 -9.90
CA HIS A 188 -26.17 -6.37 -10.86
C HIS A 188 -25.03 -6.89 -11.76
N CYS A 189 -23.80 -6.96 -11.21
CA CYS A 189 -22.61 -7.48 -11.88
C CYS A 189 -22.29 -6.81 -13.24
N THR A 190 -22.62 -5.51 -13.41
CA THR A 190 -22.37 -4.81 -14.69
C THR A 190 -20.94 -4.30 -14.85
N ASP A 191 -20.22 -4.09 -13.74
CA ASP A 191 -18.81 -3.64 -13.77
C ASP A 191 -17.88 -4.84 -13.96
N PRO A 192 -17.11 -4.93 -15.06
CA PRO A 192 -16.17 -6.01 -15.26
C PRO A 192 -15.08 -6.14 -14.18
N ASN A 193 -14.76 -5.07 -13.45
CA ASN A 193 -13.76 -5.11 -12.38
C ASN A 193 -14.15 -6.04 -11.24
N MET A 194 -15.45 -6.35 -11.09
CA MET A 194 -15.94 -7.33 -10.12
C MET A 194 -15.19 -8.66 -10.21
N TRP A 195 -14.86 -9.13 -11.41
CA TRP A 195 -14.21 -10.43 -11.59
C TRP A 195 -12.78 -10.46 -11.05
N LYS A 196 -12.08 -9.32 -10.98
CA LYS A 196 -10.81 -9.20 -10.25
C LYS A 196 -11.03 -9.39 -8.75
N VAL A 197 -12.11 -8.84 -8.20
CA VAL A 197 -12.44 -8.99 -6.78
C VAL A 197 -12.73 -10.45 -6.45
N VAL A 198 -13.49 -11.15 -7.30
CA VAL A 198 -13.78 -12.57 -7.14
C VAL A 198 -12.50 -13.41 -7.20
N ALA A 199 -11.60 -13.14 -8.14
CA ALA A 199 -10.31 -13.82 -8.23
C ALA A 199 -9.42 -13.58 -7.00
N HIS A 200 -9.33 -12.34 -6.51
CA HIS A 200 -8.56 -12.03 -5.30
C HIS A 200 -9.17 -12.65 -4.03
N ALA A 201 -10.50 -12.70 -3.94
CA ALA A 201 -11.20 -13.40 -2.86
C ALA A 201 -10.86 -14.90 -2.87
N ALA A 202 -10.89 -15.53 -4.06
CA ALA A 202 -10.52 -16.93 -4.24
C ALA A 202 -9.07 -17.19 -3.82
N ALA A 203 -8.15 -16.30 -4.19
CA ALA A 203 -6.76 -16.37 -3.76
C ALA A 203 -6.63 -16.30 -2.22
N ALA A 204 -7.35 -15.38 -1.57
CA ALA A 204 -7.34 -15.23 -0.12
C ALA A 204 -7.92 -16.45 0.62
N GLU A 205 -8.96 -17.08 0.08
CA GLU A 205 -9.51 -18.33 0.62
C GLU A 205 -8.50 -19.49 0.50
N GLY A 206 -7.87 -19.62 -0.67
CA GLY A 206 -6.81 -20.60 -0.88
C GLY A 206 -5.62 -20.39 0.07
N MET A 207 -5.15 -19.15 0.24
CA MET A 207 -4.06 -18.84 1.20
C MET A 207 -4.45 -19.10 2.65
N SER A 208 -5.74 -19.00 2.98
CA SER A 208 -6.26 -19.32 4.31
C SER A 208 -6.37 -20.83 4.56
N GLY A 209 -6.01 -21.67 3.59
CA GLY A 209 -6.10 -23.12 3.68
C GLY A 209 -7.53 -23.66 3.55
N GLN A 210 -8.46 -22.88 2.99
CA GLN A 210 -9.80 -23.40 2.70
C GLN A 210 -9.73 -24.51 1.64
N PRO A 211 -10.61 -25.51 1.72
CA PRO A 211 -10.64 -26.59 0.75
C PRO A 211 -10.97 -26.09 -0.66
N ARG A 212 -10.47 -26.83 -1.66
CA ARG A 212 -10.51 -26.46 -3.09
C ARG A 212 -11.91 -26.17 -3.61
N ASP A 213 -12.91 -26.85 -3.08
CA ASP A 213 -14.32 -26.67 -3.42
C ASP A 213 -14.85 -25.27 -3.07
N ILE A 214 -14.17 -24.52 -2.21
CA ILE A 214 -14.51 -23.13 -1.91
C ILE A 214 -13.92 -22.16 -2.94
N TRP A 215 -12.61 -22.22 -3.19
CA TRP A 215 -11.91 -21.20 -3.99
C TRP A 215 -11.83 -21.51 -5.48
N ALA A 216 -11.77 -22.78 -5.90
CA ALA A 216 -11.63 -23.12 -7.32
C ALA A 216 -12.84 -22.67 -8.16
N PRO A 217 -14.11 -22.84 -7.73
CA PRO A 217 -15.26 -22.36 -8.49
C PRO A 217 -15.27 -20.85 -8.69
N MET A 218 -14.72 -20.09 -7.73
CA MET A 218 -14.62 -18.63 -7.82
C MET A 218 -13.62 -18.21 -8.90
N PHE A 219 -12.46 -18.88 -9.00
CA PHE A 219 -11.53 -18.66 -10.11
C PHE A 219 -12.12 -19.05 -11.46
N GLU A 220 -12.81 -20.19 -11.53
CA GLU A 220 -13.47 -20.67 -12.75
C GLU A 220 -14.55 -19.69 -13.22
N GLU A 221 -15.37 -19.16 -12.30
CA GLU A 221 -16.37 -18.12 -12.59
C GLU A 221 -15.72 -16.83 -13.11
N ALA A 222 -14.74 -16.30 -12.36
CA ALA A 222 -14.06 -15.05 -12.72
C ALA A 222 -13.36 -15.16 -14.09
N MET A 223 -12.61 -16.24 -14.30
CA MET A 223 -11.86 -16.46 -15.54
C MET A 223 -12.80 -16.64 -16.74
N ALA A 224 -13.88 -17.41 -16.61
CA ALA A 224 -14.85 -17.58 -17.70
C ALA A 224 -15.45 -16.23 -18.12
N ARG A 225 -15.81 -15.39 -17.15
CA ARG A 225 -16.40 -14.06 -17.41
C ARG A 225 -15.40 -13.07 -18.00
N GLN A 226 -14.16 -13.07 -17.52
CA GLN A 226 -13.10 -12.25 -18.11
C GLN A 226 -12.77 -12.68 -19.54
N ILE A 227 -12.75 -13.99 -19.84
CA ILE A 227 -12.57 -14.49 -21.20
C ILE A 227 -13.69 -14.02 -22.13
N ASP A 228 -14.95 -14.08 -21.68
CA ASP A 228 -16.09 -13.63 -22.48
C ASP A 228 -16.05 -12.11 -22.75
N LEU A 229 -15.60 -11.31 -21.77
CA LEU A 229 -15.58 -9.85 -21.86
C LEU A 229 -14.36 -9.31 -22.61
N PHE A 230 -13.19 -9.91 -22.39
CA PHE A 230 -11.89 -9.34 -22.78
C PHE A 230 -10.99 -10.29 -23.58
N GLY A 231 -11.32 -11.58 -23.60
CA GLY A 231 -10.48 -12.62 -24.18
C GLY A 231 -9.41 -13.18 -23.24
N LYS A 232 -8.77 -14.26 -23.70
CA LYS A 232 -7.73 -14.99 -22.94
C LYS A 232 -6.41 -14.25 -22.80
N ASP A 233 -6.09 -13.36 -23.74
CA ASP A 233 -4.83 -12.62 -23.77
C ASP A 233 -4.95 -11.25 -23.07
N ASN A 234 -6.00 -11.01 -22.30
CA ASN A 234 -6.12 -9.83 -21.46
C ASN A 234 -5.33 -10.02 -20.15
N LEU A 235 -4.64 -8.97 -19.67
CA LEU A 235 -3.82 -9.03 -18.46
C LEU A 235 -4.61 -9.46 -17.20
N ASP A 236 -5.87 -9.08 -17.08
CA ASP A 236 -6.71 -9.44 -15.93
C ASP A 236 -7.09 -10.93 -15.95
N THR A 237 -7.35 -11.45 -17.14
CA THR A 237 -7.57 -12.89 -17.37
C THR A 237 -6.31 -13.68 -17.05
N LEU A 238 -5.15 -13.21 -17.52
CA LEU A 238 -3.86 -13.87 -17.27
C LEU A 238 -3.48 -13.83 -15.78
N LEU A 239 -3.69 -12.72 -15.08
CA LEU A 239 -3.46 -12.64 -13.63
C LEU A 239 -4.35 -13.63 -12.87
N THR A 240 -5.63 -13.73 -13.24
CA THR A 240 -6.57 -14.69 -12.63
C THR A 240 -6.12 -16.13 -12.88
N MET A 241 -5.63 -16.41 -14.08
CA MET A 241 -5.10 -17.71 -14.47
C MET A 241 -3.83 -18.08 -13.71
N TYR A 242 -2.91 -17.12 -13.53
CA TYR A 242 -1.72 -17.27 -12.72
C TYR A 242 -2.05 -17.58 -11.25
N GLU A 243 -2.90 -16.76 -10.62
CA GLU A 243 -3.30 -16.97 -9.23
C GLU A 243 -3.99 -18.31 -9.03
N PHE A 244 -4.87 -18.72 -9.96
CA PHE A 244 -5.52 -20.03 -9.89
C PHE A 244 -4.48 -21.16 -9.99
N GLY A 245 -3.51 -21.03 -10.90
CA GLY A 245 -2.42 -21.98 -11.07
C GLY A 245 -1.58 -22.12 -9.80
N LEU A 246 -1.21 -21.00 -9.17
CA LEU A 246 -0.49 -21.00 -7.89
C LEU A 246 -1.30 -21.69 -6.78
N ARG A 247 -2.60 -21.39 -6.65
CA ARG A 247 -3.42 -22.05 -5.63
C ARG A 247 -3.54 -23.55 -5.87
N CYS A 248 -3.67 -23.98 -7.13
CA CYS A 248 -3.63 -25.40 -7.45
C CYS A 248 -2.26 -26.01 -7.12
N TYR A 249 -1.16 -25.33 -7.42
CA TYR A 249 0.18 -25.85 -7.17
C TYR A 249 0.46 -26.06 -5.67
N TYR A 250 0.12 -25.08 -4.84
CA TYR A 250 0.42 -25.13 -3.40
C TYR A 250 -0.62 -25.89 -2.57
N ASN A 251 -1.89 -25.91 -2.99
CA ASN A 251 -2.99 -26.39 -2.17
C ASN A 251 -3.70 -27.63 -2.74
N ASP A 252 -3.45 -28.00 -4.00
CA ASP A 252 -4.00 -29.19 -4.64
C ASP A 252 -2.90 -30.25 -4.84
N SER A 253 -3.28 -31.53 -4.77
CA SER A 253 -2.37 -32.65 -5.09
C SER A 253 -2.11 -32.77 -6.60
N ASN A 254 -2.84 -32.00 -7.43
CA ASN A 254 -2.80 -32.05 -8.88
C ASN A 254 -1.79 -31.06 -9.49
N GLY A 255 -0.51 -31.29 -9.22
CA GLY A 255 0.58 -30.44 -9.73
C GLY A 255 0.67 -30.38 -11.25
N VAL A 256 0.22 -31.43 -11.99
CA VAL A 256 0.27 -31.44 -13.46
C VAL A 256 -0.68 -30.41 -14.07
N ALA A 257 -1.92 -30.34 -13.58
CA ALA A 257 -2.89 -29.36 -14.07
C ALA A 257 -2.49 -27.93 -13.67
N ALA A 258 -1.94 -27.75 -12.47
CA ALA A 258 -1.40 -26.47 -12.02
C ALA A 258 -0.27 -25.97 -12.92
N MET A 259 0.70 -26.84 -13.23
CA MET A 259 1.83 -26.50 -14.11
C MET A 259 1.36 -26.18 -15.53
N ALA A 260 0.42 -26.94 -16.08
CA ALA A 260 -0.13 -26.64 -17.41
C ALA A 260 -0.75 -25.23 -17.48
N LEU A 261 -1.47 -24.83 -16.43
CA LEU A 261 -2.07 -23.51 -16.34
C LEU A 261 -1.02 -22.40 -16.20
N LEU A 262 0.01 -22.60 -15.37
CA LEU A 262 1.10 -21.64 -15.20
C LEU A 262 1.93 -21.49 -16.49
N THR A 263 2.25 -22.59 -17.17
CA THR A 263 2.97 -22.57 -18.45
C THR A 263 2.15 -21.85 -19.53
N GLU A 264 0.85 -22.13 -19.67
CA GLU A 264 0.01 -21.39 -20.62
C GLU A 264 -0.03 -19.88 -20.26
N CYS A 265 -0.01 -19.54 -18.97
CA CYS A 265 -0.03 -18.13 -18.54
C CYS A 265 1.25 -17.42 -18.99
N PHE A 266 2.40 -18.06 -18.77
CA PHE A 266 3.71 -17.56 -19.17
C PHE A 266 3.81 -17.36 -20.68
N GLU A 267 3.47 -18.37 -21.48
CA GLU A 267 3.56 -18.29 -22.95
C GLU A 267 2.65 -17.19 -23.53
N ARG A 268 1.53 -16.88 -22.87
CA ARG A 268 0.64 -15.78 -23.29
C ARG A 268 1.16 -14.42 -22.83
N SER A 269 1.59 -14.31 -21.57
CA SER A 269 2.09 -13.04 -21.02
C SER A 269 3.37 -12.59 -21.71
N GLU A 270 4.30 -13.51 -21.98
CA GLU A 270 5.55 -13.25 -22.72
C GLU A 270 5.25 -12.66 -24.12
N ARG A 271 4.32 -13.27 -24.86
CA ARG A 271 3.92 -12.78 -26.19
C ARG A 271 3.25 -11.40 -26.18
N LEU A 272 2.53 -11.07 -25.11
CA LEU A 272 1.71 -9.84 -25.05
C LEU A 272 2.52 -8.62 -24.60
N VAL A 273 3.30 -8.75 -23.54
CA VAL A 273 3.93 -7.61 -22.83
C VAL A 273 5.46 -7.70 -22.75
N GLY A 274 6.05 -8.83 -23.16
CA GLY A 274 7.48 -9.08 -23.09
C GLY A 274 8.03 -9.24 -21.67
N ASP A 275 9.29 -9.63 -21.58
CA ASP A 275 9.94 -10.23 -20.40
C ASP A 275 10.14 -9.29 -19.20
N THR A 276 9.78 -8.02 -19.33
CA THR A 276 9.97 -7.01 -18.27
C THR A 276 8.71 -6.77 -17.43
N ASN A 277 7.58 -7.38 -17.80
CA ASN A 277 6.35 -7.27 -17.03
C ASN A 277 6.41 -8.16 -15.77
N THR A 278 5.89 -7.66 -14.65
CA THR A 278 5.88 -8.40 -13.38
C THR A 278 5.20 -9.75 -13.48
N LEU A 279 4.09 -9.86 -14.21
CA LEU A 279 3.38 -11.12 -14.42
C LEU A 279 4.24 -12.16 -15.16
N VAL A 280 5.08 -11.73 -16.12
CA VAL A 280 6.00 -12.64 -16.83
C VAL A 280 7.09 -13.15 -15.89
N MET A 281 7.67 -12.26 -15.08
CA MET A 281 8.67 -12.64 -14.08
C MET A 281 8.09 -13.58 -13.02
N ASP A 282 6.87 -13.30 -12.56
CA ASP A 282 6.17 -14.05 -11.51
C ASP A 282 5.73 -15.44 -12.00
N THR A 283 5.27 -15.53 -13.26
CA THR A 283 4.97 -16.82 -13.91
C THR A 283 6.24 -17.61 -14.19
N MET A 284 7.33 -16.98 -14.66
CA MET A 284 8.62 -17.65 -14.88
C MET A 284 9.21 -18.23 -13.58
N ASN A 285 9.09 -17.53 -12.45
CA ASN A 285 9.56 -18.04 -11.15
C ASN A 285 8.73 -19.22 -10.63
N ALA A 286 7.51 -19.40 -11.14
CA ALA A 286 6.58 -20.44 -10.70
C ALA A 286 6.68 -21.74 -11.51
N ILE A 287 7.38 -21.74 -12.65
CA ILE A 287 7.53 -22.88 -13.58
C ILE A 287 8.93 -23.47 -13.46
#